data_AF-A0A3M0IXR2-F1
#
_entry.id   AF-A0A3M0IXR2-F1
#
_cell.length_a   1.000
_cell.length_b   1.000
_cell.length_c   1.000
_cell.angle_alpha   90.00
_cell.angle_beta   90.00
_cell.angle_gamma   90.00
#
_symmetry.space_group_name_H-M   'P 1'
#
loop_
_entity.id
_entity.type
_entity.pdbx_description
1 polymer ?
#
loop_
_entity_poly.entity_id
_entity_poly.type
_entity_poly.pdbx_seq_one_letter_code
_entity_poly.pdbx_strand_id
1 'polypeptide(L)'
;MHMAVYFMGLASLEGKLMPGLAATPVPGKKVRQPIDMKKRREKCCAKVGGKEQICLPSSCDIHLLGSPGTFSLSYLLRAQGLLEYPRSCVGLYSGYAMGCIQSISCKSKVFRESISVIEVKASIDPIPTSIDESSSVVLRYRTPHFRASAQVLVPPLPKKETWIVGWIQACSHMEFYNHYGEQGMSSWELPDLLDGKIQAISDSDGVNYPWYGNTTETCTIVGPTKKESKFNISMNDNFYPSVTWAVPVSDSNVAKLTSIHRDQSFTTWLVATNTATNEMVTLQTIKWRMRLGIEVNPSRPLGQRAKLQEPSAQEQPQVLSKNEPIPPSALVKPNANDAQVLMWRPKDGPPLVVIPPKHR
;
A
#
# COMPACT_ATOMS: atom_id res chain seq x y z
N MET A 1 -3.97 -14.13 3.89
CA MET A 1 -2.52 -14.41 3.84
C MET A 1 -1.86 -13.09 4.16
N HIS A 2 -1.24 -13.01 5.34
CA HIS A 2 -0.82 -11.75 5.97
C HIS A 2 0.36 -11.12 5.24
N MET A 3 0.28 -9.82 4.92
CA MET A 3 1.46 -8.96 4.68
C MET A 3 2.15 -8.76 6.03
N ALA A 4 2.80 -9.82 6.53
CA ALA A 4 3.77 -9.71 7.59
C ALA A 4 5.03 -9.09 6.98
N VAL A 5 5.50 -8.01 7.61
CA VAL A 5 6.79 -7.38 7.34
C VAL A 5 7.89 -8.44 7.47
N TYR A 6 8.29 -9.04 6.35
CA TYR A 6 9.51 -9.83 6.27
C TYR A 6 10.66 -8.88 5.99
N PHE A 7 11.44 -8.57 7.02
CA PHE A 7 12.81 -8.12 6.80
C PHE A 7 13.67 -9.34 6.51
N MET A 8 14.08 -9.52 5.25
CA MET A 8 15.34 -10.16 4.92
C MET A 8 16.40 -9.06 4.85
N GLY A 9 17.38 -9.10 5.74
CA GLY A 9 18.50 -8.18 5.69
C GLY A 9 19.20 -8.02 7.03
N LEU A 10 19.85 -9.09 7.49
CA LEU A 10 21.06 -9.09 8.34
C LEU A 10 21.43 -10.55 8.66
N ALA A 11 21.83 -11.28 7.62
CA ALA A 11 22.52 -12.56 7.74
C ALA A 11 23.43 -12.74 6.52
N SER A 12 24.41 -11.85 6.39
CA SER A 12 25.55 -12.08 5.49
C SER A 12 26.75 -11.33 6.03
N LEU A 13 27.35 -11.89 7.08
CA LEU A 13 28.70 -11.59 7.54
C LEU A 13 29.21 -12.71 8.48
N GLU A 14 28.97 -13.97 8.10
CA GLU A 14 29.74 -15.09 8.67
C GLU A 14 30.26 -15.93 7.53
N GLY A 15 31.44 -15.54 7.05
CA GLY A 15 32.14 -16.16 5.94
C GLY A 15 33.64 -16.05 6.14
N LYS A 16 34.16 -16.53 7.28
CA LYS A 16 35.56 -16.94 7.41
C LYS A 16 35.66 -18.19 8.29
N LEU A 17 35.98 -19.31 7.63
CA LEU A 17 36.46 -20.55 8.22
C LEU A 17 37.68 -20.28 9.13
N MET A 18 37.81 -21.05 10.22
CA MET A 18 38.91 -21.99 10.45
C MET A 18 38.59 -22.92 11.66
N PRO A 19 39.28 -24.07 11.83
CA PRO A 19 38.63 -25.36 12.13
C PRO A 19 38.91 -25.90 13.55
N GLY A 20 38.12 -26.91 13.92
CA GLY A 20 38.58 -27.98 14.81
C GLY A 20 38.00 -27.99 16.22
N LEU A 21 36.99 -28.83 16.44
CA LEU A 21 37.00 -29.83 17.52
C LEU A 21 35.80 -30.77 17.34
N ALA A 22 36.13 -32.04 17.12
CA ALA A 22 35.20 -33.13 16.96
C ALA A 22 34.56 -33.48 18.31
N ALA A 23 33.26 -33.77 18.30
CA ALA A 23 32.61 -34.57 19.31
C ALA A 23 31.61 -35.54 18.64
N THR A 24 31.70 -36.80 19.04
CA THR A 24 31.06 -38.00 18.50
C THR A 24 29.56 -38.08 18.81
N PRO A 25 28.78 -38.89 18.04
CA PRO A 25 27.32 -38.93 18.11
C PRO A 25 26.79 -39.96 19.13
N VAL A 26 25.65 -39.66 19.75
CA VAL A 26 24.81 -40.63 20.48
C VAL A 26 23.42 -40.69 19.80
N PRO A 27 22.86 -41.89 19.54
CA PRO A 27 21.72 -42.07 18.65
C PRO A 27 20.36 -42.06 19.38
N GLY A 28 19.32 -41.63 18.66
CA GLY A 28 17.95 -42.09 18.90
C GLY A 28 16.93 -41.01 19.23
N LYS A 29 16.25 -40.49 18.19
CA LYS A 29 14.79 -40.31 18.15
C LYS A 29 14.38 -39.88 16.74
N LYS A 30 13.58 -40.74 16.08
CA LYS A 30 12.96 -40.47 14.78
C LYS A 30 11.97 -39.31 14.93
N VAL A 31 12.25 -38.19 14.26
CA VAL A 31 11.24 -37.16 13.99
C VAL A 31 10.93 -37.21 12.49
N ARG A 32 9.64 -37.35 12.17
CA ARG A 32 9.11 -37.39 10.80
C ARG A 32 9.44 -36.07 10.10
N GLN A 33 10.09 -36.16 8.95
CA GLN A 33 10.27 -35.03 8.02
C GLN A 33 8.92 -34.64 7.42
N PRO A 34 8.57 -33.35 7.35
CA PRO A 34 7.50 -32.87 6.48
C PRO A 34 7.95 -32.95 5.02
N ILE A 35 7.04 -33.42 4.18
CA ILE A 35 7.19 -33.57 2.73
C ILE A 35 7.45 -32.21 2.08
N ASP A 36 8.54 -32.14 1.31
CA ASP A 36 8.87 -31.05 0.39
C ASP A 36 7.87 -31.03 -0.78
N MET A 37 6.93 -30.06 -0.76
CA MET A 37 6.08 -29.76 -1.91
C MET A 37 6.65 -28.59 -2.71
N LYS A 38 7.77 -28.84 -3.39
CA LYS A 38 8.31 -27.93 -4.41
C LYS A 38 8.69 -28.68 -5.69
N LYS A 39 7.69 -29.20 -6.41
CA LYS A 39 7.75 -29.47 -7.86
C LYS A 39 6.39 -29.94 -8.39
N ARG A 40 5.65 -29.05 -9.05
CA ARG A 40 4.77 -29.38 -10.18
C ARG A 40 4.48 -28.12 -11.00
N ARG A 41 5.37 -27.85 -11.95
CA ARG A 41 5.01 -27.16 -13.20
C ARG A 41 4.39 -28.23 -14.09
N GLU A 42 3.08 -28.39 -14.06
CA GLU A 42 2.37 -29.13 -15.09
C GLU A 42 1.86 -28.13 -16.14
N LYS A 43 2.44 -28.23 -17.33
CA LYS A 43 1.96 -27.62 -18.56
C LYS A 43 0.61 -28.25 -18.90
N CYS A 44 -0.47 -27.47 -18.91
CA CYS A 44 -1.67 -27.87 -19.64
C CYS A 44 -1.45 -27.61 -21.13
N CYS A 45 -1.04 -28.66 -21.87
CA CYS A 45 -1.19 -28.71 -23.32
C CYS A 45 -2.25 -29.76 -23.65
N ALA A 46 -3.38 -29.33 -24.21
CA ALA A 46 -4.34 -30.23 -24.85
C ALA A 46 -3.88 -30.49 -26.30
N LYS A 47 -3.80 -31.76 -26.69
CA LYS A 47 -3.59 -32.22 -28.07
C LYS A 47 -4.95 -32.47 -28.70
N VAL A 48 -5.24 -31.81 -29.83
CA VAL A 48 -6.23 -32.26 -30.81
C VAL A 48 -5.67 -32.01 -32.21
N GLY A 49 -5.61 -33.05 -33.04
CA GLY A 49 -5.42 -32.96 -34.49
C GLY A 49 -3.97 -32.78 -34.97
N GLY A 50 -3.42 -33.81 -35.60
CA GLY A 50 -2.05 -33.79 -36.12
C GLY A 50 -1.85 -32.79 -37.26
N LYS A 51 -0.78 -32.00 -37.15
CA LYS A 51 0.22 -31.63 -38.18
C LYS A 51 1.30 -30.77 -37.51
N GLU A 52 2.49 -30.78 -38.08
CA GLU A 52 3.78 -30.33 -37.55
C GLU A 52 3.77 -28.93 -36.89
N GLN A 53 4.55 -28.77 -35.82
CA GLN A 53 4.77 -27.49 -35.16
C GLN A 53 6.23 -27.06 -35.33
N ILE A 54 6.43 -26.04 -36.17
CA ILE A 54 7.69 -25.29 -36.30
C ILE A 54 7.81 -24.36 -35.10
N CYS A 55 8.96 -24.41 -34.41
CA CYS A 55 9.34 -23.48 -33.36
C CYS A 55 9.69 -22.12 -33.98
N LEU A 56 9.10 -21.02 -33.48
CA LEU A 56 9.56 -19.66 -33.75
C LEU A 56 9.98 -18.97 -32.43
N PRO A 57 11.13 -18.28 -32.40
CA PRO A 57 11.63 -17.60 -31.21
C PRO A 57 11.03 -16.19 -31.03
N SER A 58 11.05 -15.76 -29.77
CA SER A 58 11.06 -14.39 -29.23
C SER A 58 10.66 -13.21 -30.14
N SER A 59 9.62 -12.51 -29.70
CA SER A 59 9.13 -11.23 -30.23
C SER A 59 10.22 -10.19 -30.43
N CYS A 60 10.10 -9.52 -31.57
CA CYS A 60 10.96 -8.50 -32.13
C CYS A 60 11.06 -7.19 -31.31
N ASP A 61 12.28 -6.69 -31.22
CA ASP A 61 12.60 -5.26 -31.10
C ASP A 61 12.25 -4.55 -32.40
N ILE A 62 11.46 -3.47 -32.32
CA ILE A 62 11.34 -2.48 -33.40
C ILE A 62 11.95 -1.18 -32.88
N HIS A 63 13.18 -0.92 -33.32
CA HIS A 63 13.81 0.39 -33.25
C HIS A 63 13.28 1.28 -34.37
N LEU A 64 12.73 2.45 -34.04
CA LEU A 64 12.60 3.57 -34.97
C LEU A 64 13.43 4.74 -34.44
N LEU A 65 14.53 4.99 -35.14
CA LEU A 65 15.36 6.19 -35.05
C LEU A 65 14.69 7.33 -35.84
N GLY A 66 14.68 8.54 -35.28
CA GLY A 66 14.23 9.73 -36.02
C GLY A 66 14.20 11.02 -35.20
N SER A 67 15.31 11.76 -35.20
CA SER A 67 15.44 13.21 -34.96
C SER A 67 16.62 13.66 -35.84
N PRO A 68 16.71 14.91 -36.38
CA PRO A 68 16.51 16.16 -35.64
C PRO A 68 15.97 17.39 -36.44
N GLY A 69 15.75 18.52 -35.75
CA GLY A 69 15.71 19.88 -36.32
C GLY A 69 14.60 20.77 -35.74
N THR A 70 14.82 21.51 -34.64
CA THR A 70 15.11 22.97 -34.57
C THR A 70 14.26 23.88 -35.48
N PHE A 71 13.41 24.73 -34.88
CA PHE A 71 13.35 26.17 -35.14
C PHE A 71 12.66 26.89 -33.96
N SER A 72 13.15 28.10 -33.68
CA SER A 72 12.83 28.96 -32.54
C SER A 72 12.20 30.27 -33.02
N LEU A 73 11.64 31.01 -32.05
CA LEU A 73 11.34 32.44 -31.98
C LEU A 73 9.91 32.97 -32.29
N SER A 74 9.22 33.31 -31.18
CA SER A 74 8.69 34.63 -30.77
C SER A 74 7.66 35.40 -31.63
N TYR A 75 6.54 35.80 -31.00
CA TYR A 75 6.14 37.19 -30.62
C TYR A 75 4.64 37.16 -30.18
N LEU A 76 4.28 37.45 -28.93
CA LEU A 76 3.90 38.76 -28.38
C LEU A 76 2.76 39.45 -29.16
N LEU A 77 1.55 39.48 -28.59
CA LEU A 77 0.88 40.73 -28.18
C LEU A 77 -0.39 40.48 -27.35
N ARG A 78 -0.58 41.42 -26.43
CA ARG A 78 -1.49 41.51 -25.30
C ARG A 78 -2.62 42.49 -25.64
N ALA A 79 -3.68 42.47 -24.82
CA ALA A 79 -4.61 43.58 -24.54
C ALA A 79 -5.65 43.88 -25.66
N GLN A 80 -6.89 44.31 -25.41
CA GLN A 80 -7.62 44.78 -24.22
C GLN A 80 -9.10 44.98 -24.62
N GLY A 81 -10.01 45.02 -23.63
CA GLY A 81 -11.28 45.79 -23.67
C GLY A 81 -12.50 45.03 -24.20
N LEU A 82 -13.45 44.64 -23.35
CA LEU A 82 -14.53 45.41 -22.69
C LEU A 82 -15.75 45.66 -23.59
N LEU A 83 -16.92 45.26 -23.05
CA LEU A 83 -18.30 45.66 -23.37
C LEU A 83 -18.79 45.18 -24.75
N GLU A 84 -19.97 44.58 -24.95
CA GLU A 84 -21.29 44.85 -24.39
C GLU A 84 -22.25 43.70 -24.80
N TYR A 85 -23.25 43.41 -23.98
CA TYR A 85 -24.45 42.66 -24.40
C TYR A 85 -25.30 43.52 -25.35
N PRO A 86 -26.08 42.89 -26.26
CA PRO A 86 -27.52 42.96 -26.04
C PRO A 86 -28.30 41.67 -26.38
N ARG A 87 -29.25 41.38 -25.48
CA ARG A 87 -30.67 41.04 -25.69
C ARG A 87 -31.10 40.31 -26.98
N SER A 88 -31.67 39.13 -26.72
CA SER A 88 -33.03 38.72 -27.10
C SER A 88 -33.44 38.79 -28.58
N CYS A 89 -33.42 37.65 -29.26
CA CYS A 89 -34.30 37.38 -30.40
C CYS A 89 -35.26 36.24 -30.05
N VAL A 90 -36.54 36.58 -29.93
CA VAL A 90 -37.68 35.65 -29.97
C VAL A 90 -37.87 35.25 -31.44
N GLY A 91 -37.77 33.96 -31.73
CA GLY A 91 -38.07 33.39 -33.04
C GLY A 91 -38.88 32.11 -32.87
N LEU A 92 -40.20 32.23 -32.98
CA LEU A 92 -41.12 31.11 -33.19
C LEU A 92 -41.00 30.68 -34.66
N TYR A 93 -40.43 29.50 -34.92
CA TYR A 93 -40.75 28.73 -36.12
C TYR A 93 -40.82 27.24 -35.78
N SER A 94 -41.99 26.69 -36.07
CA SER A 94 -42.34 25.27 -36.06
C SER A 94 -41.62 24.54 -37.20
N GLY A 95 -41.11 23.34 -36.93
CA GLY A 95 -40.53 22.47 -37.95
C GLY A 95 -39.94 21.20 -37.35
N TYR A 96 -40.59 20.07 -37.62
CA TYR A 96 -40.18 18.72 -37.24
C TYR A 96 -38.69 18.43 -37.55
N ALA A 97 -37.93 18.02 -36.54
CA ALA A 97 -36.72 17.23 -36.72
C ALA A 97 -36.57 16.24 -35.56
N MET A 98 -36.97 15.00 -35.81
CA MET A 98 -36.50 13.83 -35.09
C MET A 98 -34.97 13.80 -35.18
N GLY A 99 -34.28 13.90 -34.04
CA GLY A 99 -32.83 13.98 -33.99
C GLY A 99 -32.29 13.67 -32.61
N CYS A 100 -32.43 12.43 -32.17
CA CYS A 100 -31.78 11.88 -30.98
C CYS A 100 -30.25 11.89 -31.14
N ILE A 101 -29.58 12.99 -30.78
CA ILE A 101 -28.12 13.01 -30.62
C ILE A 101 -27.77 13.95 -29.48
N GLN A 102 -27.80 13.45 -28.23
CA GLN A 102 -27.05 13.98 -27.09
C GLN A 102 -27.32 13.09 -25.85
N SER A 103 -26.65 11.94 -25.72
CA SER A 103 -26.68 11.24 -24.42
C SER A 103 -25.55 10.23 -24.14
N ILE A 104 -24.47 10.17 -24.93
CA ILE A 104 -23.40 9.18 -24.66
C ILE A 104 -22.54 9.63 -23.46
N SER A 105 -22.33 10.94 -23.29
CA SER A 105 -21.60 11.48 -22.13
C SER A 105 -22.38 11.42 -20.79
N CYS A 106 -23.71 11.35 -20.82
CA CYS A 106 -24.51 11.30 -19.58
C CYS A 106 -24.65 9.89 -18.98
N LYS A 107 -24.59 8.83 -19.80
CA LYS A 107 -24.83 7.46 -19.31
C LYS A 107 -23.75 6.98 -18.33
N SER A 108 -22.48 7.32 -18.56
CA SER A 108 -21.41 7.00 -17.60
C SER A 108 -21.59 7.77 -16.29
N LYS A 109 -21.97 9.06 -16.35
CA LYS A 109 -22.23 9.88 -15.17
C LYS A 109 -23.37 9.31 -14.31
N VAL A 110 -24.46 8.85 -14.93
CA VAL A 110 -25.58 8.21 -14.22
C VAL A 110 -25.17 6.87 -13.62
N PHE A 111 -24.33 6.08 -14.29
CA PHE A 111 -23.82 4.83 -13.73
C PHE A 111 -22.99 5.07 -12.46
N ARG A 112 -22.11 6.07 -12.45
CA ARG A 112 -21.28 6.46 -11.27
C ARG A 112 -22.14 6.70 -10.03
N GLU A 113 -23.21 7.46 -10.20
CA GLU A 113 -24.12 7.86 -9.13
C GLU A 113 -25.02 6.70 -8.64
N SER A 114 -25.01 5.56 -9.35
CA SER A 114 -25.84 4.40 -9.04
C SER A 114 -25.09 3.24 -8.37
N ILE A 115 -23.75 3.30 -8.28
CA ILE A 115 -23.03 2.40 -7.37
C ILE A 115 -23.34 2.83 -5.94
N SER A 116 -23.94 1.94 -5.15
CA SER A 116 -24.36 2.27 -3.79
C SER A 116 -23.63 1.41 -2.76
N VAL A 117 -23.31 2.04 -1.63
CA VAL A 117 -22.76 1.37 -0.47
C VAL A 117 -23.90 1.14 0.52
N ILE A 118 -24.25 -0.11 0.76
CA ILE A 118 -25.36 -0.49 1.65
C ILE A 118 -24.93 -0.37 3.10
N GLU A 119 -23.72 -0.84 3.41
CA GLU A 119 -23.19 -0.87 4.77
C GLU A 119 -21.68 -0.67 4.72
N VAL A 120 -21.14 0.07 5.69
CA VAL A 120 -19.70 0.18 5.95
C VAL A 120 -19.47 -0.03 7.43
N LYS A 121 -18.48 -0.87 7.75
CA LYS A 121 -17.99 -1.08 9.10
C LYS A 121 -16.50 -0.82 9.13
N ALA A 122 -16.05 -0.09 10.13
CA ALA A 122 -14.64 0.14 10.41
C ALA A 122 -14.42 0.00 11.92
N SER A 123 -13.39 -0.73 12.32
CA SER A 123 -13.05 -0.92 13.73
C SER A 123 -11.56 -1.22 13.89
N ILE A 124 -11.02 -0.92 15.07
CA ILE A 124 -9.75 -1.51 15.54
C ILE A 124 -10.08 -2.52 16.63
N ASP A 125 -9.52 -3.73 16.52
CA ASP A 125 -9.75 -4.82 17.49
C ASP A 125 -9.45 -4.33 18.92
N PRO A 126 -10.31 -4.62 19.91
CA PRO A 126 -10.17 -4.13 21.29
C PRO A 126 -9.15 -4.94 22.11
N ILE A 127 -8.10 -5.41 21.45
CA ILE A 127 -7.01 -6.19 22.04
C ILE A 127 -5.83 -5.22 22.21
N PRO A 128 -5.06 -5.25 23.30
CA PRO A 128 -3.86 -4.42 23.41
C PRO A 128 -2.73 -4.93 22.49
N THR A 129 -1.76 -4.07 22.21
CA THR A 129 -0.51 -4.47 21.53
C THR A 129 0.20 -5.56 22.33
N SER A 130 0.53 -6.68 21.68
CA SER A 130 1.31 -7.75 22.30
C SER A 130 2.81 -7.55 22.07
N ILE A 131 3.62 -7.71 23.11
CA ILE A 131 5.09 -7.61 23.06
C ILE A 131 5.69 -9.03 23.14
N ASP A 132 6.67 -9.30 22.29
CA ASP A 132 7.43 -10.56 22.24
C ASP A 132 8.93 -10.27 22.40
N GLU A 133 9.46 -10.67 23.55
CA GLU A 133 10.88 -10.59 23.92
C GLU A 133 11.61 -11.93 23.77
N SER A 134 11.07 -12.92 23.06
CA SER A 134 11.69 -14.25 22.95
C SER A 134 13.07 -14.25 22.25
N SER A 135 13.39 -13.20 21.49
CA SER A 135 14.65 -13.09 20.76
C SER A 135 15.68 -12.24 21.50
N SER A 136 16.90 -12.75 21.60
CA SER A 136 18.06 -12.01 22.14
C SER A 136 18.57 -10.88 21.23
N VAL A 137 18.09 -10.79 19.98
CA VAL A 137 18.57 -9.83 18.97
C VAL A 137 17.55 -8.71 18.72
N VAL A 138 16.26 -9.04 18.73
CA VAL A 138 15.19 -8.08 18.43
C VAL A 138 14.03 -8.16 19.43
N LEU A 139 13.39 -7.01 19.64
CA LEU A 139 12.05 -6.89 20.20
C LEU A 139 11.03 -6.97 19.08
N ARG A 140 9.99 -7.80 19.24
CA ARG A 140 8.83 -7.82 18.34
C ARG A 140 7.61 -7.32 19.06
N TYR A 141 6.71 -6.68 18.33
CA TYR A 141 5.39 -6.37 18.83
C TYR A 141 4.36 -6.51 17.72
N ARG A 142 3.11 -6.79 18.11
CA ARG A 142 1.97 -6.89 17.20
C ARG A 142 0.88 -5.94 17.66
N THR A 143 0.54 -4.97 16.83
CA THR A 143 -0.57 -4.07 17.11
C THR A 143 -1.90 -4.76 16.81
N PRO A 144 -3.01 -4.22 17.33
CA PRO A 144 -4.34 -4.72 17.01
C PRO A 144 -4.65 -4.51 15.52
N HIS A 145 -5.55 -5.31 14.96
CA HIS A 145 -5.93 -5.14 13.56
C HIS A 145 -6.90 -3.98 13.41
N PHE A 146 -6.60 -3.08 12.48
CA PHE A 146 -7.61 -2.28 11.80
C PHE A 146 -8.38 -3.18 10.83
N ARG A 147 -9.70 -3.06 10.82
CA ARG A 147 -10.60 -3.80 9.94
C ARG A 147 -11.56 -2.83 9.30
N ALA A 148 -11.73 -2.94 7.98
CA ALA A 148 -12.79 -2.27 7.26
C ALA A 148 -13.51 -3.27 6.37
N SER A 149 -14.84 -3.18 6.31
CA SER A 149 -15.67 -3.96 5.41
C SER A 149 -16.81 -3.12 4.87
N ALA A 150 -17.21 -3.43 3.63
CA ALA A 150 -18.33 -2.77 2.99
C ALA A 150 -19.15 -3.77 2.20
N GLN A 151 -20.46 -3.54 2.19
CA GLN A 151 -21.39 -4.20 1.30
C GLN A 151 -21.77 -3.24 0.17
N VAL A 152 -21.43 -3.61 -1.06
CA VAL A 152 -21.60 -2.76 -2.23
C VAL A 152 -22.63 -3.38 -3.17
N LEU A 153 -23.46 -2.52 -3.74
CA LEU A 153 -24.42 -2.85 -4.78
C LEU A 153 -24.07 -2.10 -6.06
N VAL A 154 -23.73 -2.84 -7.10
CA VAL A 154 -23.35 -2.32 -8.41
C VAL A 154 -24.52 -2.56 -9.38
N PRO A 155 -24.92 -1.56 -10.19
CA PRO A 155 -26.00 -1.72 -11.17
C PRO A 155 -25.64 -2.75 -12.26
N PRO A 156 -26.63 -3.19 -13.06
CA PRO A 156 -26.36 -3.97 -14.26
C PRO A 156 -25.34 -3.26 -15.18
N LEU A 157 -24.28 -3.97 -15.53
CA LEU A 157 -23.21 -3.48 -16.39
C LEU A 157 -23.53 -3.74 -17.87
N PRO A 158 -23.26 -2.79 -18.77
CA PRO A 158 -23.36 -3.02 -20.20
C PRO A 158 -22.22 -3.92 -20.72
N LYS A 159 -22.32 -4.32 -21.99
CA LYS A 159 -21.28 -5.14 -22.64
C LYS A 159 -19.95 -4.37 -22.70
N LYS A 160 -18.85 -5.06 -22.41
CA LYS A 160 -17.46 -4.56 -22.48
C LYS A 160 -17.05 -3.56 -21.39
N GLU A 161 -17.83 -3.41 -20.33
CA GLU A 161 -17.37 -2.69 -19.14
C GLU A 161 -16.80 -3.65 -18.12
N THR A 162 -15.72 -3.26 -17.46
CA THR A 162 -15.14 -3.99 -16.34
C THR A 162 -14.81 -2.99 -15.25
N TRP A 163 -15.30 -3.26 -14.05
CA TRP A 163 -15.14 -2.41 -12.89
C TRP A 163 -14.44 -3.20 -11.78
N ILE A 164 -13.51 -2.56 -11.11
CA ILE A 164 -12.87 -3.08 -9.90
C ILE A 164 -13.34 -2.21 -8.75
N VAL A 165 -13.94 -2.83 -7.73
CA VAL A 165 -14.32 -2.17 -6.49
C VAL A 165 -13.42 -2.66 -5.37
N GLY A 166 -12.73 -1.78 -4.66
CA GLY A 166 -11.82 -2.20 -3.61
C GLY A 166 -11.27 -1.08 -2.75
N TRP A 167 -10.39 -1.47 -1.83
CA TRP A 167 -9.79 -0.58 -0.85
C TRP A 167 -8.43 -0.02 -1.32
N ILE A 168 -8.29 1.29 -1.19
CA ILE A 168 -7.03 2.03 -1.32
C ILE A 168 -6.68 2.58 0.05
N GLN A 169 -5.43 2.48 0.47
CA GLN A 169 -4.94 3.06 1.72
C GLN A 169 -3.69 3.89 1.45
N ALA A 170 -3.55 4.98 2.20
CA ALA A 170 -2.35 5.80 2.19
C ALA A 170 -1.98 6.29 3.59
N CYS A 171 -0.68 6.37 3.85
CA CYS A 171 -0.13 6.96 5.07
C CYS A 171 0.04 8.47 4.88
N SER A 172 -0.62 9.29 5.71
CA SER A 172 -0.58 10.75 5.65
C SER A 172 0.29 11.38 6.74
N HIS A 173 0.66 10.61 7.75
CA HIS A 173 1.59 11.03 8.81
C HIS A 173 2.33 9.82 9.35
N MET A 174 3.64 9.96 9.58
CA MET A 174 4.46 8.91 10.14
C MET A 174 5.55 9.45 11.06
N GLU A 175 5.48 9.00 12.31
CA GLU A 175 6.55 9.02 13.28
C GLU A 175 6.84 7.58 13.69
N PHE A 176 8.11 7.20 13.64
CA PHE A 176 8.54 5.90 14.14
C PHE A 176 9.98 6.01 14.63
N TYR A 177 10.15 6.19 15.94
CA TYR A 177 11.43 6.41 16.61
C TYR A 177 11.77 5.24 17.53
N ASN A 178 13.05 4.87 17.55
CA ASN A 178 13.61 3.94 18.53
C ASN A 178 14.78 4.63 19.22
N HIS A 179 14.71 4.78 20.55
CA HIS A 179 15.75 5.48 21.33
C HIS A 179 16.70 4.49 21.98
N TYR A 180 17.99 4.81 21.98
CA TYR A 180 19.06 3.96 22.53
C TYR A 180 19.79 4.65 23.70
N GLY A 181 19.03 5.35 24.55
CA GLY A 181 19.56 6.18 25.63
C GLY A 181 20.49 7.27 25.11
N GLU A 182 21.63 7.44 25.78
CA GLU A 182 22.64 8.45 25.43
C GLU A 182 23.38 8.19 24.11
N GLN A 183 23.13 7.07 23.42
CA GLN A 183 23.76 6.76 22.13
C GLN A 183 23.10 7.52 20.96
N GLY A 184 21.81 7.85 21.08
CA GLY A 184 21.03 8.47 20.00
C GLY A 184 19.73 7.72 19.71
N MET A 185 19.21 7.90 18.49
CA MET A 185 17.95 7.31 18.03
C MET A 185 18.02 6.80 16.60
N SER A 186 17.24 5.78 16.29
CA SER A 186 16.91 5.42 14.90
C SER A 186 15.48 5.81 14.57
N SER A 187 15.21 6.05 13.30
CA SER A 187 13.87 6.36 12.83
C SER A 187 13.58 5.81 11.45
N TRP A 188 12.37 5.27 11.28
CA TRP A 188 11.84 5.00 9.95
C TRP A 188 11.14 6.26 9.44
N GLU A 189 11.52 6.71 8.26
CA GLU A 189 11.08 7.98 7.69
C GLU A 189 10.60 7.80 6.26
N LEU A 190 9.66 8.65 5.87
CA LEU A 190 9.18 8.82 4.50
C LEU A 190 9.59 10.23 4.04
N PRO A 191 10.76 10.41 3.41
CA PRO A 191 11.34 11.74 3.18
C PRO A 191 10.41 12.70 2.45
N ASP A 192 9.74 12.25 1.38
CA ASP A 192 8.85 13.13 0.62
C ASP A 192 7.56 13.50 1.36
N LEU A 193 7.11 12.64 2.28
CA LEU A 193 6.00 12.95 3.18
C LEU A 193 6.45 13.93 4.27
N LEU A 194 7.64 13.71 4.84
CA LEU A 194 8.24 14.56 5.88
C LEU A 194 8.54 15.97 5.36
N ASP A 195 9.07 16.08 4.15
CA ASP A 195 9.38 17.34 3.47
C ASP A 195 8.11 18.06 2.95
N GLY A 196 6.94 17.42 3.05
CA GLY A 196 5.66 17.96 2.55
C GLY A 196 5.55 17.99 1.02
N LYS A 197 6.40 17.26 0.29
CA LYS A 197 6.32 17.15 -1.18
C LYS A 197 5.09 16.38 -1.63
N ILE A 198 4.66 15.42 -0.82
CA ILE A 198 3.43 14.65 -1.00
C ILE A 198 2.56 14.75 0.25
N GLN A 199 1.24 14.67 0.07
CA GLN A 199 0.27 14.73 1.19
C GLN A 199 0.06 13.37 1.86
N ALA A 200 0.26 12.29 1.10
CA ALA A 200 0.15 10.93 1.58
C ALA A 200 0.93 10.01 0.64
N ILE A 201 1.42 8.88 1.15
CA ILE A 201 2.08 7.85 0.34
C ILE A 201 1.21 6.59 0.25
N SER A 202 1.17 5.96 -0.93
CA SER A 202 0.43 4.72 -1.15
C SER A 202 0.85 3.63 -0.17
N ASP A 203 -0.11 2.90 0.38
CA ASP A 203 0.13 1.71 1.20
C ASP A 203 -0.31 0.43 0.47
N SER A 204 -0.12 0.43 -0.85
CA SER A 204 -0.45 -0.70 -1.73
C SER A 204 0.41 -1.94 -1.45
N ASP A 205 -0.07 -3.11 -1.86
CA ASP A 205 0.65 -4.39 -1.86
C ASP A 205 1.99 -4.37 -2.65
N GLY A 206 2.26 -3.31 -3.42
CA GLY A 206 3.47 -3.13 -4.22
C GLY A 206 3.42 -3.81 -5.58
N VAL A 207 2.33 -4.52 -5.90
CA VAL A 207 2.14 -5.28 -7.14
C VAL A 207 0.99 -4.69 -7.96
N ASN A 208 -0.18 -4.54 -7.34
CA ASN A 208 -1.43 -4.13 -7.99
C ASN A 208 -1.84 -2.74 -7.50
N TYR A 209 -1.08 -1.71 -7.88
CA TYR A 209 -1.44 -0.34 -7.56
C TYR A 209 -2.80 0.03 -8.17
N PRO A 210 -3.64 0.81 -7.46
CA PRO A 210 -3.41 1.42 -6.14
C PRO A 210 -3.95 0.59 -4.96
N TRP A 211 -4.30 -0.67 -5.20
CA TRP A 211 -5.05 -1.48 -4.25
C TRP A 211 -4.19 -1.88 -3.06
N TYR A 212 -4.79 -1.85 -1.86
CA TYR A 212 -4.16 -2.30 -0.63
C TYR A 212 -3.83 -3.81 -0.69
N GLY A 213 -4.71 -4.59 -1.32
CA GLY A 213 -4.51 -6.02 -1.58
C GLY A 213 -5.40 -6.49 -2.73
N ASN A 214 -5.34 -7.78 -3.04
CA ASN A 214 -6.04 -8.34 -4.21
C ASN A 214 -6.91 -9.57 -3.89
N THR A 215 -7.15 -9.86 -2.61
CA THR A 215 -7.92 -11.03 -2.18
C THR A 215 -9.34 -10.64 -1.80
N THR A 216 -9.58 -10.35 -0.53
CA THR A 216 -10.87 -9.84 -0.05
C THR A 216 -11.00 -8.32 -0.23
N GLU A 217 -9.88 -7.67 -0.54
CA GLU A 217 -9.75 -6.21 -0.61
C GLU A 217 -10.35 -5.63 -1.89
N THR A 218 -10.51 -6.44 -2.93
CA THR A 218 -11.01 -6.03 -4.26
C THR A 218 -12.01 -7.03 -4.81
N CYS A 219 -12.97 -6.55 -5.60
CA CYS A 219 -13.92 -7.34 -6.37
C CYS A 219 -13.98 -6.82 -7.81
N THR A 220 -13.80 -7.72 -8.79
CA THR A 220 -13.90 -7.38 -10.21
C THR A 220 -15.25 -7.81 -10.76
N ILE A 221 -16.01 -6.88 -11.34
CA ILE A 221 -17.26 -7.15 -12.03
C ILE A 221 -17.05 -6.93 -13.53
N VAL A 222 -17.33 -7.98 -14.32
CA VAL A 222 -17.21 -7.95 -15.79
C VAL A 222 -18.59 -7.94 -16.40
N GLY A 223 -18.86 -6.92 -17.22
CA GLY A 223 -20.09 -6.79 -17.99
C GLY A 223 -20.09 -7.69 -19.25
N PRO A 224 -21.28 -8.01 -19.79
CA PRO A 224 -22.58 -7.54 -19.35
C PRO A 224 -23.12 -8.30 -18.13
N THR A 225 -23.77 -7.60 -17.21
CA THR A 225 -24.58 -8.22 -16.14
C THR A 225 -26.05 -7.84 -16.33
N LYS A 226 -26.95 -8.80 -16.10
CA LYS A 226 -28.41 -8.58 -16.29
C LYS A 226 -29.11 -8.07 -15.04
N LYS A 227 -28.48 -8.23 -13.88
CA LYS A 227 -29.01 -7.89 -12.56
C LYS A 227 -27.93 -7.13 -11.80
N GLU A 228 -28.35 -6.40 -10.78
CA GLU A 228 -27.44 -5.78 -9.83
C GLU A 228 -26.54 -6.84 -9.18
N SER A 229 -25.29 -6.44 -8.93
CA SER A 229 -24.28 -7.28 -8.30
C SER A 229 -24.07 -6.80 -6.87
N LYS A 230 -24.41 -7.65 -5.89
CA LYS A 230 -24.23 -7.37 -4.47
C LYS A 230 -23.12 -8.24 -3.91
N PHE A 231 -22.14 -7.63 -3.24
CA PHE A 231 -20.99 -8.36 -2.69
C PHE A 231 -20.42 -7.65 -1.46
N ASN A 232 -19.60 -8.38 -0.71
CA ASN A 232 -18.85 -7.84 0.42
C ASN A 232 -17.36 -7.79 0.06
N ILE A 233 -16.70 -6.74 0.51
CA ILE A 233 -15.27 -6.52 0.40
C ILE A 233 -14.75 -6.10 1.76
N SER A 234 -13.54 -6.53 2.09
CA SER A 234 -12.94 -6.26 3.39
C SER A 234 -11.43 -6.17 3.30
N MET A 235 -10.85 -5.34 4.15
CA MET A 235 -9.42 -5.28 4.36
C MET A 235 -9.10 -5.41 5.85
N ASN A 236 -7.86 -5.81 6.12
CA ASN A 236 -7.29 -5.80 7.46
C ASN A 236 -5.85 -5.32 7.39
N ASP A 237 -5.45 -4.56 8.42
CA ASP A 237 -4.09 -4.04 8.54
C ASP A 237 -3.63 -4.13 10.00
N ASN A 238 -2.35 -4.43 10.20
CA ASN A 238 -1.70 -4.40 11.50
C ASN A 238 -0.18 -4.28 11.36
N PHE A 239 0.45 -3.68 12.36
CA PHE A 239 1.90 -3.59 12.41
C PHE A 239 2.48 -4.78 13.15
N TYR A 240 3.47 -5.42 12.52
CA TYR A 240 4.25 -6.50 13.12
C TYR A 240 5.76 -6.34 12.85
N PRO A 241 6.40 -5.27 13.35
CA PRO A 241 7.81 -5.01 13.09
C PRO A 241 8.73 -5.76 14.07
N SER A 242 10.02 -5.79 13.73
CA SER A 242 11.11 -6.20 14.61
C SER A 242 12.06 -5.02 14.81
N VAL A 243 12.41 -4.71 16.05
CA VAL A 243 13.32 -3.61 16.42
C VAL A 243 14.53 -4.18 17.13
N THR A 244 15.74 -3.80 16.74
CA THR A 244 16.97 -4.32 17.34
C THR A 244 17.13 -3.83 18.77
N TRP A 245 17.61 -4.71 19.66
CA TRP A 245 17.99 -4.30 21.01
C TRP A 245 19.22 -3.41 21.01
N ALA A 246 20.17 -3.69 20.12
CA ALA A 246 21.41 -2.95 19.95
C ALA A 246 21.26 -1.78 18.97
N VAL A 247 22.21 -0.84 19.06
CA VAL A 247 22.33 0.28 18.13
C VAL A 247 22.51 -0.26 16.70
N PRO A 248 21.69 0.16 15.71
CA PRO A 248 21.62 -0.48 14.41
C PRO A 248 22.89 -0.36 13.55
N VAL A 249 23.80 0.55 13.90
CA VAL A 249 25.10 0.75 13.22
C VAL A 249 26.29 0.18 14.00
N SER A 250 26.05 -0.48 15.14
CA SER A 250 27.10 -1.02 16.00
C SER A 250 27.34 -2.50 15.71
N ASP A 251 28.60 -2.92 15.76
CA ASP A 251 28.98 -4.35 15.76
C ASP A 251 28.73 -5.03 17.12
N SER A 252 28.21 -4.30 18.11
CA SER A 252 27.90 -4.82 19.44
C SER A 252 26.48 -5.38 19.52
N ASN A 253 26.33 -6.54 20.16
CA ASN A 253 25.02 -7.12 20.50
C ASN A 253 24.47 -6.66 21.87
N VAL A 254 25.09 -5.65 22.49
CA VAL A 254 24.64 -5.16 23.80
C VAL A 254 23.33 -4.42 23.64
N ALA A 255 22.32 -4.81 24.43
CA ALA A 255 21.03 -4.14 24.46
C ALA A 255 21.19 -2.69 24.94
N LYS A 256 20.72 -1.74 24.13
CA LYS A 256 20.72 -0.30 24.39
C LYS A 256 19.37 0.36 24.13
N LEU A 257 18.41 -0.33 23.51
CA LEU A 257 17.06 0.17 23.29
C LEU A 257 16.42 0.58 24.62
N THR A 258 15.85 1.78 24.64
CA THR A 258 15.25 2.43 25.83
C THR A 258 13.79 2.79 25.62
N SER A 259 13.37 3.08 24.39
CA SER A 259 11.96 3.26 24.06
C SER A 259 11.70 3.10 22.57
N ILE A 260 10.45 2.81 22.24
CA ILE A 260 9.89 2.86 20.89
C ILE A 260 8.70 3.81 20.93
N HIS A 261 8.66 4.76 20.01
CA HIS A 261 7.52 5.64 19.76
C HIS A 261 7.04 5.44 18.34
N ARG A 262 5.74 5.29 18.16
CA ARG A 262 5.12 5.19 16.85
C ARG A 262 3.81 5.95 16.83
N ASP A 263 3.64 6.75 15.79
CA ASP A 263 2.44 7.50 15.54
C ASP A 263 2.22 7.60 14.03
N GLN A 264 1.18 6.94 13.54
CA GLN A 264 0.90 6.92 12.11
C GLN A 264 -0.57 7.17 11.84
N SER A 265 -0.85 8.05 10.90
CA SER A 265 -2.22 8.33 10.43
C SER A 265 -2.40 7.83 9.00
N PHE A 266 -3.57 7.27 8.76
CA PHE A 266 -3.96 6.67 7.50
C PHE A 266 -5.30 7.20 7.04
N THR A 267 -5.44 7.30 5.73
CA THR A 267 -6.74 7.45 5.08
C THR A 267 -6.97 6.26 4.17
N THR A 268 -8.16 5.69 4.27
CA THR A 268 -8.59 4.51 3.54
C THR A 268 -9.82 4.86 2.74
N TRP A 269 -9.81 4.58 1.45
CA TRP A 269 -10.92 4.83 0.53
C TRP A 269 -11.46 3.54 -0.02
N LEU A 270 -12.79 3.43 -0.03
CA LEU A 270 -13.49 2.48 -0.87
C LEU A 270 -13.69 3.12 -2.25
N VAL A 271 -13.22 2.46 -3.31
CA VAL A 271 -13.19 3.03 -4.66
C VAL A 271 -13.73 2.03 -5.68
N ALA A 272 -14.47 2.53 -6.66
CA ALA A 272 -14.80 1.81 -7.89
C ALA A 272 -14.04 2.41 -9.07
N THR A 273 -13.34 1.57 -9.83
CA THR A 273 -12.51 1.97 -10.98
C THR A 273 -12.92 1.22 -12.23
N ASN A 274 -13.19 1.94 -13.32
CA ASN A 274 -13.39 1.34 -14.64
C ASN A 274 -12.04 1.02 -15.28
N THR A 275 -11.80 -0.23 -15.66
CA THR A 275 -10.48 -0.67 -16.15
C THR A 275 -10.17 -0.22 -17.58
N ALA A 276 -11.18 0.16 -18.36
CA ALA A 276 -10.99 0.63 -19.73
C ALA A 276 -10.73 2.14 -19.80
N THR A 277 -11.40 2.92 -18.94
CA THR A 277 -11.31 4.39 -18.94
C THR A 277 -10.42 4.95 -17.82
N ASN A 278 -9.98 4.13 -16.86
CA ASN A 278 -9.32 4.53 -15.62
C ASN A 278 -10.13 5.54 -14.79
N GLU A 279 -11.43 5.59 -15.03
CA GLU A 279 -12.35 6.43 -14.26
C GLU A 279 -12.50 5.88 -12.85
N MET A 280 -12.34 6.74 -11.84
CA MET A 280 -12.45 6.38 -10.43
C MET A 280 -13.60 7.12 -9.74
N VAL A 281 -14.32 6.40 -8.88
CA VAL A 281 -15.40 6.92 -8.03
C VAL A 281 -15.10 6.54 -6.58
N THR A 282 -14.90 7.53 -5.73
CA THR A 282 -14.76 7.33 -4.28
C THR A 282 -16.14 7.11 -3.68
N LEU A 283 -16.35 5.94 -3.09
CA LEU A 283 -17.61 5.51 -2.51
C LEU A 283 -17.68 5.82 -1.01
N GLN A 284 -16.58 5.60 -0.28
CA GLN A 284 -16.50 5.89 1.17
C GLN A 284 -15.06 6.26 1.56
N THR A 285 -14.91 7.15 2.55
CA THR A 285 -13.63 7.50 3.17
C THR A 285 -13.63 7.14 4.65
N ILE A 286 -12.53 6.57 5.13
CA ILE A 286 -12.29 6.19 6.53
C ILE A 286 -10.94 6.78 6.95
N LYS A 287 -10.90 7.42 8.12
CA LYS A 287 -9.66 7.89 8.75
C LYS A 287 -9.36 7.06 9.99
N TRP A 288 -8.10 6.69 10.16
CA TRP A 288 -7.66 5.95 11.32
C TRP A 288 -6.21 6.26 11.67
N ARG A 289 -5.83 6.04 12.92
CA ARG A 289 -4.51 6.36 13.45
C ARG A 289 -4.07 5.25 14.40
N MET A 290 -2.79 4.91 14.35
CA MET A 290 -2.16 3.98 15.28
C MET A 290 -1.11 4.73 16.10
N ARG A 291 -1.23 4.64 17.43
CA ARG A 291 -0.26 5.18 18.39
C ARG A 291 0.30 4.08 19.29
N LEU A 292 1.59 4.11 19.53
CA LEU A 292 2.29 3.13 20.36
C LEU A 292 3.47 3.77 21.08
N GLY A 293 3.50 3.63 22.39
CA GLY A 293 4.70 3.82 23.20
C GLY A 293 5.13 2.50 23.82
N ILE A 294 6.41 2.15 23.74
CA ILE A 294 7.00 1.05 24.50
C ILE A 294 8.19 1.62 25.26
N GLU A 295 8.21 1.45 26.58
CA GLU A 295 9.37 1.72 27.42
C GLU A 295 10.21 0.44 27.51
N VAL A 296 11.53 0.56 27.45
CA VAL A 296 12.46 -0.57 27.52
C VAL A 296 13.54 -0.29 28.55
N ASN A 297 13.72 -1.20 29.50
CA ASN A 297 14.86 -1.18 30.41
C ASN A 297 15.88 -2.26 30.00
N PRO A 298 16.99 -1.89 29.33
CA PRO A 298 17.95 -2.87 28.82
C PRO A 298 18.73 -3.59 29.92
N SER A 299 18.72 -3.11 31.17
CA SER A 299 19.38 -3.77 32.30
C SER A 299 18.58 -4.95 32.87
N ARG A 300 17.28 -5.04 32.54
CA ARG A 300 16.45 -6.17 32.96
C ARG A 300 16.73 -7.44 32.14
N PRO A 301 16.48 -8.63 32.70
CA PRO A 301 16.53 -9.88 31.96
C PRO A 301 15.59 -9.85 30.75
N LEU A 302 15.96 -10.58 29.70
CA LEU A 302 15.11 -10.80 28.53
C LEU A 302 13.76 -11.40 28.97
N GLY A 303 12.64 -10.89 28.43
CA GLY A 303 11.29 -11.26 28.85
C GLY A 303 10.69 -10.32 29.90
N GLN A 304 11.47 -9.35 30.39
CA GLN A 304 11.05 -8.38 31.42
C GLN A 304 11.53 -6.96 31.12
N ARG A 305 12.06 -6.69 29.91
CA ARG A 305 12.64 -5.39 29.55
C ARG A 305 11.59 -4.39 29.15
N ALA A 306 10.60 -4.81 28.36
CA ALA A 306 9.69 -3.93 27.65
C ALA A 306 8.33 -3.83 28.35
N LYS A 307 7.78 -2.63 28.36
CA LYS A 307 6.46 -2.32 28.91
C LYS A 307 5.71 -1.41 27.95
N LEU A 308 4.50 -1.83 27.58
CA LEU A 308 3.57 -1.01 26.80
C LEU A 308 3.17 0.23 27.61
N GLN A 309 3.26 1.40 26.98
CA GLN A 309 2.78 2.69 27.50
C GLN A 309 1.43 3.03 26.86
N GLU A 310 0.81 4.13 27.29
CA GLU A 310 -0.40 4.63 26.65
C GLU A 310 -0.20 4.91 25.15
N PRO A 311 -1.24 4.75 24.32
CA PRO A 311 -2.61 4.41 24.72
C PRO A 311 -2.83 2.91 24.92
N SER A 312 -3.52 2.56 26.00
CA SER A 312 -3.94 1.19 26.32
C SER A 312 -4.95 0.62 25.31
N ALA A 313 -5.74 1.49 24.66
CA ALA A 313 -6.64 1.16 23.56
C ALA A 313 -6.49 2.17 22.41
N GLN A 314 -6.56 1.69 21.17
CA GLN A 314 -6.52 2.57 20.00
C GLN A 314 -7.84 3.33 19.83
N GLU A 315 -7.73 4.53 19.28
CA GLU A 315 -8.90 5.31 18.87
C GLU A 315 -9.62 4.60 17.72
N GLN A 316 -10.94 4.47 17.82
CA GLN A 316 -11.72 3.79 16.78
C GLN A 316 -11.73 4.64 15.49
N PRO A 317 -11.71 3.99 14.32
CA PRO A 317 -11.64 4.67 13.04
C PRO A 317 -12.91 5.49 12.77
N GLN A 318 -12.74 6.60 12.06
CA GLN A 318 -13.83 7.49 11.70
C GLN A 318 -14.27 7.26 10.26
N VAL A 319 -15.49 6.76 10.07
CA VAL A 319 -16.16 6.73 8.75
C VAL A 319 -16.69 8.13 8.45
N LEU A 320 -16.21 8.77 7.39
CA LEU A 320 -16.58 10.16 7.09
C LEU A 320 -17.95 10.25 6.42
N SER A 321 -18.75 11.26 6.80
CA SER A 321 -20.03 11.55 6.15
C SER A 321 -19.85 12.14 4.75
N LYS A 322 -18.70 12.77 4.49
CA LYS A 322 -18.31 13.33 3.20
C LYS A 322 -16.97 12.75 2.77
N ASN A 323 -16.92 12.27 1.53
CA ASN A 323 -15.69 11.72 0.97
C ASN A 323 -14.63 12.79 0.74
N GLU A 324 -13.38 12.42 1.01
CA GLU A 324 -12.21 13.24 0.71
C GLU A 324 -11.56 12.76 -0.59
N PRO A 325 -10.96 13.68 -1.39
CA PRO A 325 -10.26 13.30 -2.61
C PRO A 325 -9.04 12.45 -2.30
N ILE A 326 -8.71 11.53 -3.21
CA ILE A 326 -7.52 10.69 -3.11
C ILE A 326 -6.32 11.49 -3.63
N PRO A 327 -5.26 11.70 -2.84
CA PRO A 327 -4.05 12.36 -3.32
C PRO A 327 -3.42 11.57 -4.49
N PRO A 328 -2.90 12.22 -5.55
CA PRO A 328 -2.29 11.52 -6.67
C PRO A 328 -1.17 10.55 -6.26
N SER A 329 -0.39 10.90 -5.24
CA SER A 329 0.69 10.08 -4.68
C SER A 329 0.21 8.79 -3.99
N ALA A 330 -1.06 8.69 -3.60
CA ALA A 330 -1.64 7.46 -3.08
C ALA A 330 -1.94 6.42 -4.19
N LEU A 331 -2.00 6.87 -5.45
CA LEU A 331 -2.43 6.05 -6.59
C LEU A 331 -1.29 5.41 -7.37
N VAL A 332 -0.05 5.81 -7.09
CA VAL A 332 1.13 5.46 -7.88
C VAL A 332 2.24 4.90 -7.00
N LYS A 333 3.25 4.33 -7.65
CA LYS A 333 4.52 3.95 -7.01
C LYS A 333 5.27 5.20 -6.53
N PRO A 334 6.13 5.07 -5.50
CA PRO A 334 6.33 3.88 -4.64
C PRO A 334 5.27 3.76 -3.53
N ASN A 335 5.15 2.56 -2.94
CA ASN A 335 4.42 2.38 -1.69
C ASN A 335 5.30 2.74 -0.49
N ALA A 336 4.68 2.89 0.69
CA ALA A 336 5.34 3.26 1.93
C ALA A 336 6.55 2.36 2.25
N ASN A 337 6.40 1.04 2.06
CA ASN A 337 7.45 0.06 2.35
C ASN A 337 8.68 0.18 1.44
N ASP A 338 8.50 0.60 0.18
CA ASP A 338 9.59 0.76 -0.76
C ASP A 338 10.22 2.16 -0.73
N ALA A 339 9.49 3.15 -0.21
CA ALA A 339 9.94 4.54 -0.08
C ALA A 339 10.57 4.87 1.29
N GLN A 340 10.31 4.06 2.31
CA GLN A 340 10.81 4.33 3.66
C GLN A 340 12.34 4.16 3.76
N VAL A 341 12.94 4.96 4.64
CA VAL A 341 14.36 4.91 4.96
C VAL A 341 14.56 4.67 6.46
N LEU A 342 15.61 3.93 6.83
CA LEU A 342 16.04 3.84 8.23
C LEU A 342 17.19 4.82 8.44
N MET A 343 16.95 5.83 9.26
CA MET A 343 17.95 6.80 9.69
C MET A 343 18.50 6.43 11.06
N TRP A 344 19.79 6.68 11.25
CA TRP A 344 20.44 6.71 12.56
C TRP A 344 20.88 8.14 12.85
N ARG A 345 20.51 8.65 14.03
CA ARG A 345 20.92 9.96 14.54
C ARG A 345 21.66 9.74 15.86
N PRO A 346 23.01 9.70 15.84
CA PRO A 346 23.78 9.56 17.07
C PRO A 346 23.62 10.80 17.93
N LYS A 347 23.94 10.69 19.23
CA LYS A 347 24.05 11.85 20.12
C LYS A 347 25.12 12.83 19.62
N ASP A 348 26.26 12.28 19.20
CA ASP A 348 27.40 13.02 18.69
C ASP A 348 27.68 12.65 17.23
N GLY A 349 27.83 13.65 16.36
CA GLY A 349 28.15 13.48 14.95
C GLY A 349 26.94 13.56 14.00
N PRO A 350 27.18 13.36 12.69
CA PRO A 350 26.14 13.54 11.68
C PRO A 350 25.15 12.36 11.62
N PRO A 351 23.91 12.60 11.19
CA PRO A 351 22.96 11.54 10.84
C PRO A 351 23.48 10.63 9.72
N LEU A 352 23.09 9.36 9.76
CA LEU A 352 23.49 8.34 8.80
C LEU A 352 22.25 7.61 8.26
N VAL A 353 22.24 7.33 6.95
CA VAL A 353 21.27 6.42 6.34
C VAL A 353 21.74 4.99 6.61
N VAL A 354 21.01 4.24 7.42
CA VAL A 354 21.30 2.82 7.68
C VAL A 354 20.72 1.95 6.57
N ILE A 355 19.48 2.25 6.16
CA ILE A 355 18.79 1.53 5.10
C ILE A 355 18.24 2.56 4.12
N PRO A 356 18.73 2.58 2.87
CA PRO A 356 18.19 3.46 1.83
C PRO A 356 16.81 2.99 1.36
N PRO A 357 16.03 3.85 0.70
CA PRO A 357 14.77 3.43 0.13
C PRO A 357 15.04 2.53 -1.08
N LYS A 358 14.13 1.60 -1.36
CA LYS A 358 14.25 0.77 -2.56
C LYS A 358 13.95 1.58 -3.82
N HIS A 359 13.04 2.54 -3.72
CA HIS A 359 12.63 3.43 -4.80
C HIS A 359 12.47 4.86 -4.26
N ARG A 360 12.79 5.86 -5.07
CA ARG A 360 12.51 7.28 -4.78
C ARG A 360 11.35 7.75 -5.62
#